data_AF-A0A938KCZ2-F1
#
_entry.id   AF-A0A938KCZ2-F1
#
_cell.length_a   1.000
_cell.length_b   1.000
_cell.length_c   1.000
_cell.angle_alpha   90.00
_cell.angle_beta   90.00
_cell.angle_gamma   90.00
#
_symmetry.space_group_name_H-M   'P 1'
#
loop_
_entity.id
_entity.type
_entity.pdbx_description
1 polymer ?
#
loop_
_entity_poly.entity_id
_entity_poly.type
_entity_poly.pdbx_seq_one_letter_code
_entity_poly.pdbx_strand_id
1 'polypeptide(L)'
;MLEKITGKSYAEALEERIASKIGLKDTYLTTGNINVNKNEALTYIHFGGDWQPVTETHPSILFSAGAIVSTPGDLAKFIQALFEGKLVSRDTLDRMKATRDGEGFAMVTVTFQSVSRAFGW
;
A
#
# COMPACT_ATOMS: atom_id res chain seq x y z
N MET A 1 14.08 -11.81 -4.72
CA MET A 1 13.66 -12.78 -5.77
C MET A 1 13.25 -12.06 -7.05
N LEU A 2 12.28 -11.12 -6.99
CA LEU A 2 11.84 -10.34 -8.14
C LEU A 2 13.00 -9.72 -8.94
N GLU A 3 13.90 -9.01 -8.25
CA GLU A 3 15.03 -8.34 -8.90
C GLU A 3 15.99 -9.33 -9.57
N LYS A 4 16.24 -10.49 -8.95
CA LYS A 4 17.07 -11.55 -9.54
C LYS A 4 16.47 -12.13 -10.82
N ILE A 5 15.14 -12.26 -10.88
CA ILE A 5 14.43 -12.84 -12.04
C ILE A 5 14.27 -11.81 -13.16
N THR A 6 14.04 -10.56 -12.82
CA THR A 6 13.74 -9.50 -13.80
C THR A 6 14.95 -8.69 -14.23
N GLY A 7 16.04 -8.72 -13.45
CA GLY A 7 17.19 -7.83 -13.61
C GLY A 7 16.91 -6.36 -13.27
N LYS A 8 15.71 -6.03 -12.78
CA LYS A 8 15.28 -4.68 -12.44
C LYS A 8 15.20 -4.50 -10.93
N SER A 9 15.47 -3.30 -10.45
CA SER A 9 15.21 -2.95 -9.06
C SER A 9 13.72 -3.03 -8.74
N TYR A 10 13.39 -3.19 -7.46
CA TYR A 10 12.00 -3.18 -7.00
C TYR A 10 11.29 -1.87 -7.37
N ALA A 11 11.98 -0.73 -7.28
CA ALA A 11 11.43 0.58 -7.63
C ALA A 11 11.05 0.66 -9.12
N GLU A 12 11.93 0.19 -10.01
CA GLU A 12 11.64 0.14 -11.45
C GLU A 12 10.48 -0.82 -11.75
N ALA A 13 10.44 -1.98 -11.09
CA ALA A 13 9.35 -2.93 -11.26
C ALA A 13 8.01 -2.37 -10.77
N LEU A 14 7.98 -1.63 -9.65
CA LEU A 14 6.80 -0.95 -9.12
C LEU A 14 6.29 0.10 -10.11
N GLU A 15 7.19 0.95 -10.62
CA GLU A 15 6.86 1.99 -11.58
C GLU A 15 6.26 1.40 -12.87
N GLU A 16 7.02 0.53 -13.53
CA GLU A 16 6.65 0.00 -14.85
C GLU A 16 5.45 -0.93 -14.84
N ARG A 17 5.32 -1.76 -13.80
CA ARG A 17 4.29 -2.81 -13.77
C ARG A 17 3.00 -2.35 -13.13
N ILE A 18 3.04 -1.29 -12.32
CA ILE A 18 1.89 -0.80 -11.56
C ILE A 18 1.70 0.70 -11.81
N ALA A 19 2.58 1.56 -11.29
CA ALA A 19 2.30 2.99 -11.19
C ALA A 19 2.05 3.65 -12.56
N SER A 20 2.95 3.47 -13.53
CA SER A 20 2.78 4.07 -14.87
C SER A 20 1.58 3.48 -15.63
N LYS A 21 1.27 2.18 -15.43
CA LYS A 21 0.18 1.50 -16.17
C LYS A 21 -1.20 2.05 -15.86
N ILE A 22 -1.41 2.50 -14.62
CA ILE A 22 -2.72 2.97 -14.15
C ILE A 22 -2.67 4.44 -13.69
N GLY A 23 -1.55 5.12 -13.95
CA GLY A 23 -1.39 6.56 -13.72
C GLY A 23 -1.36 6.95 -12.24
N LEU A 24 -0.66 6.18 -11.40
CA LEU A 24 -0.38 6.56 -10.01
C LEU A 24 0.82 7.51 -10.00
N LYS A 25 0.57 8.81 -9.81
CA LYS A 25 1.62 9.84 -9.94
C LYS A 25 2.40 10.05 -8.65
N ASP A 26 1.78 9.75 -7.52
CA ASP A 26 2.32 10.01 -6.19
C ASP A 26 2.61 8.70 -5.45
N THR A 27 2.86 7.61 -6.19
CA THR A 27 3.14 6.27 -5.64
C THR A 27 4.54 5.80 -6.04
N TYR A 28 5.43 5.64 -5.06
CA TYR A 28 6.83 5.27 -5.31
C TYR A 28 7.46 4.58 -4.10
N LEU A 29 8.60 3.92 -4.33
CA LEU A 29 9.45 3.41 -3.27
C LEU A 29 10.32 4.54 -2.72
N THR A 30 10.18 4.87 -1.43
CA THR A 30 11.03 5.88 -0.79
C THR A 30 12.40 5.30 -0.42
N THR A 31 13.44 6.14 -0.46
CA THR A 31 14.84 5.77 -0.15
C THR A 31 15.45 6.62 0.97
N GLY A 32 14.72 7.58 1.50
CA GLY A 32 15.21 8.49 2.52
C GLY A 32 14.11 8.99 3.44
N ASN A 33 14.41 10.08 4.14
CA ASN A 33 13.52 10.69 5.12
C ASN A 33 12.33 11.40 4.47
N ILE A 34 11.30 11.66 5.28
CA ILE A 34 10.09 12.38 4.93
C ILE A 34 10.45 13.76 4.40
N ASN A 35 9.87 14.11 3.25
CA ASN A 35 10.02 15.41 2.62
C ASN A 35 8.70 16.19 2.67
N VAL A 36 8.57 17.05 3.67
CA VAL A 36 7.39 17.91 3.84
C VAL A 36 7.16 18.87 2.65
N ASN A 37 8.20 19.21 1.89
CA ASN A 37 8.05 20.04 0.68
C ASN A 37 7.35 19.29 -0.47
N LYS A 38 7.25 17.96 -0.37
CA LYS A 38 6.45 17.10 -1.26
C LYS A 38 5.07 16.77 -0.69
N ASN A 39 4.65 17.44 0.39
CA ASN A 39 3.43 17.14 1.13
C ASN A 39 3.38 15.73 1.74
N GLU A 40 4.55 15.16 2.06
CA GLU A 40 4.61 13.94 2.85
C GLU A 40 4.27 14.23 4.32
N ALA A 41 3.46 13.35 4.93
CA ALA A 41 2.98 13.53 6.29
C ALA A 41 4.03 13.11 7.33
N LEU A 42 4.19 13.93 8.39
CA LEU A 42 5.02 13.58 9.54
C LEU A 42 4.37 12.48 10.40
N THR A 43 5.20 11.67 11.05
CA THR A 43 4.74 10.57 11.90
C THR A 43 4.59 11.00 13.36
N TYR A 44 3.47 10.65 13.97
CA TYR A 44 3.19 10.87 15.39
C TYR A 44 2.66 9.60 16.04
N ILE A 45 2.92 9.44 17.34
CA ILE A 45 2.31 8.41 18.18
C ILE A 45 1.45 9.07 19.26
N HIS A 46 0.28 8.51 19.53
CA HIS A 46 -0.56 8.93 20.64
C HIS A 46 -0.22 8.07 21.87
N PHE A 47 0.43 8.67 22.86
CA PHE A 47 0.87 7.99 24.07
C PHE A 47 0.68 8.89 25.28
N GLY A 48 0.09 8.35 26.36
CA GLY A 48 -0.14 9.11 27.59
C GLY A 48 -1.16 10.24 27.50
N GLY A 49 -2.02 10.25 26.46
CA GLY A 49 -3.07 11.27 26.27
C GLY A 49 -2.69 12.43 25.33
N ASP A 50 -1.47 12.42 24.78
CA ASP A 50 -0.99 13.44 23.84
C ASP A 50 -0.36 12.82 22.59
N TRP A 51 -0.30 13.62 21.51
CA TRP A 51 0.43 13.28 20.29
C TRP A 51 1.88 13.74 20.39
N GLN A 52 2.81 12.81 20.18
CA GLN A 52 4.25 13.09 20.21
C GLN A 52 4.87 12.76 18.85
N PRO A 53 5.75 13.62 18.30
CA PRO A 53 6.48 13.29 17.08
C PRO A 53 7.39 12.09 17.35
N VAL A 54 7.48 11.18 16.38
CA VAL A 54 8.38 10.03 16.45
C VAL A 54 9.42 10.10 15.36
N THR A 55 10.60 9.57 15.66
CA THR A 55 11.67 9.44 14.68
C THR A 55 11.22 8.55 13.53
N GLU A 56 11.53 8.99 12.32
CA GLU A 56 11.22 8.27 11.10
C GLU A 56 11.95 6.92 11.07
N THR A 57 11.25 5.88 10.63
CA THR A 57 11.88 4.60 10.33
C THR A 57 12.51 4.70 8.95
N HIS A 58 13.83 4.49 8.85
CA HIS A 58 14.51 4.56 7.57
C HIS A 58 13.96 3.48 6.61
N PRO A 59 13.61 3.82 5.35
CA PRO A 59 12.97 2.89 4.41
C PRO A 59 13.72 1.58 4.15
N SER A 60 15.05 1.59 4.30
CA SER A 60 15.89 0.39 4.15
C SER A 60 15.55 -0.74 5.13
N ILE A 61 14.88 -0.43 6.25
CA ILE A 61 14.46 -1.41 7.25
C ILE A 61 13.25 -2.22 6.75
N LEU A 62 12.33 -1.56 6.05
CA LEU A 62 11.07 -2.15 5.59
C LEU A 62 11.16 -2.68 4.15
N PHE A 63 11.93 -1.99 3.29
CA PHE A 63 12.06 -2.28 1.87
C PHE A 63 10.69 -2.57 1.22
N SER A 64 10.60 -3.58 0.35
CA SER A 64 9.36 -3.95 -0.34
C SER A 64 8.18 -4.34 0.58
N ALA A 65 8.41 -4.56 1.88
CA ALA A 65 7.34 -4.88 2.82
C ALA A 65 6.58 -3.63 3.32
N GLY A 66 7.16 -2.43 3.22
CA GLY A 66 6.51 -1.23 3.79
C GLY A 66 7.09 0.13 3.39
N ALA A 67 8.04 0.20 2.46
CA ALA A 67 8.67 1.45 2.04
C ALA A 67 7.98 2.15 0.85
N ILE A 68 6.73 1.78 0.52
CA ILE A 68 5.97 2.46 -0.54
C ILE A 68 5.24 3.65 0.06
N VAL A 69 5.46 4.83 -0.52
CA VAL A 69 4.68 6.05 -0.25
C VAL A 69 3.59 6.16 -1.31
N SER A 70 2.40 6.60 -0.91
CA SER A 70 1.26 6.82 -1.81
C SER A 70 0.32 7.89 -1.25
N THR A 71 -0.70 8.26 -2.04
CA THR A 71 -1.80 9.13 -1.61
C THR A 71 -3.10 8.33 -1.49
N PRO A 72 -4.10 8.80 -0.71
CA PRO A 72 -5.41 8.14 -0.66
C PRO A 72 -6.05 7.98 -2.04
N GLY A 73 -5.88 8.97 -2.93
CA GLY A 73 -6.42 8.93 -4.29
C GLY A 73 -5.76 7.85 -5.15
N ASP A 74 -4.44 7.71 -5.08
CA ASP A 74 -3.73 6.68 -5.84
C ASP A 74 -3.96 5.27 -5.27
N LEU A 75 -4.08 5.11 -3.95
CA LEU A 75 -4.48 3.85 -3.34
C LEU A 75 -5.88 3.40 -3.79
N ALA A 76 -6.85 4.32 -3.84
CA ALA A 76 -8.19 4.01 -4.32
C ALA A 76 -8.18 3.57 -5.80
N LYS A 77 -7.43 4.27 -6.66
CA LYS A 77 -7.24 3.89 -8.07
C LYS A 77 -6.56 2.53 -8.21
N PHE A 78 -5.54 2.25 -7.39
CA PHE A 78 -4.85 0.96 -7.39
C PHE A 78 -5.82 -0.18 -7.09
N ILE A 79 -6.61 -0.06 -6.02
CA ILE A 79 -7.60 -1.07 -5.63
C ILE A 79 -8.63 -1.25 -6.76
N GLN A 80 -9.19 -0.16 -7.29
CA GLN A 80 -10.15 -0.24 -8.40
C GLN A 80 -9.55 -0.95 -9.61
N ALA A 81 -8.36 -0.54 -10.06
CA ALA A 81 -7.72 -1.09 -11.25
C ALA A 81 -7.31 -2.57 -11.08
N LEU A 82 -6.91 -2.96 -9.87
CA LEU A 82 -6.62 -4.35 -9.53
C LEU A 82 -7.88 -5.22 -9.70
N PHE A 83 -9.01 -4.80 -9.14
CA PHE A 83 -10.27 -5.55 -9.20
C PHE A 83 -10.95 -5.51 -10.57
N GLU A 84 -10.69 -4.48 -11.37
CA GLU A 84 -11.10 -4.41 -12.78
C GLU A 84 -10.23 -5.29 -13.71
N GLY A 85 -9.16 -5.90 -13.19
CA GLY A 85 -8.27 -6.78 -13.97
C GLY A 85 -7.29 -6.04 -14.88
N LYS A 86 -7.00 -4.76 -14.59
CA LYS A 86 -6.05 -3.94 -15.38
C LYS A 86 -4.58 -4.27 -15.08
N LEU A 87 -4.30 -4.87 -13.91
CA LEU A 87 -2.94 -5.17 -13.46
C LEU A 87 -2.58 -6.65 -13.56
N VAL A 88 -3.55 -7.54 -13.32
CA VAL A 88 -3.37 -9.00 -13.30
C VAL A 88 -4.58 -9.68 -13.94
N SER A 89 -4.42 -10.93 -14.37
CA SER A 89 -5.55 -11.72 -14.88
C SER A 89 -6.57 -12.02 -13.78
N ARG A 90 -7.82 -12.31 -14.15
CA ARG A 90 -8.87 -12.72 -13.21
C ARG A 90 -8.46 -13.94 -12.38
N ASP A 91 -7.88 -14.96 -13.01
CA ASP A 91 -7.37 -16.15 -12.31
C ASP A 91 -6.29 -15.80 -11.26
N THR A 92 -5.44 -14.83 -11.56
CA THR A 92 -4.42 -14.35 -10.61
C THR A 92 -5.07 -13.59 -9.46
N LEU A 93 -6.05 -12.73 -9.74
CA LEU A 93 -6.79 -12.01 -8.72
C LEU A 93 -7.58 -12.97 -7.80
N ASP A 94 -8.18 -14.01 -8.35
CA ASP A 94 -8.88 -15.03 -7.57
C ASP A 94 -7.93 -15.79 -6.65
N ARG A 95 -6.71 -16.09 -7.12
CA ARG A 95 -5.65 -16.63 -6.26
C ARG A 95 -5.21 -15.65 -5.18
N MET A 96 -5.14 -14.34 -5.48
CA MET A 96 -4.77 -13.33 -4.49
C MET A 96 -5.81 -13.21 -3.36
N LYS A 97 -7.10 -13.30 -3.70
CA LYS A 97 -8.21 -13.28 -2.74
C LYS A 97 -8.32 -14.55 -1.91
N ALA A 98 -7.87 -15.68 -2.45
CA ALA A 98 -7.93 -16.96 -1.75
C ALA A 98 -6.91 -16.98 -0.59
N THR A 99 -7.41 -17.12 0.63
CA THR A 99 -6.60 -17.45 1.79
C THR A 99 -6.63 -18.97 1.98
N ARG A 100 -5.47 -19.62 2.01
CA ARG A 100 -5.33 -21.06 2.33
C ARG A 100 -4.47 -21.18 3.57
N ASP A 101 -4.96 -21.90 4.58
CA ASP A 101 -4.21 -22.20 5.80
C ASP A 101 -3.67 -20.96 6.55
N GLY A 102 -4.41 -19.84 6.49
CA GLY A 102 -4.01 -18.58 7.11
C GLY A 102 -3.00 -17.76 6.30
N GLU A 103 -2.52 -18.28 5.16
CA GLU A 103 -1.65 -17.58 4.23
C GLU A 103 -2.42 -17.15 2.97
N GLY A 104 -2.18 -15.92 2.52
CA GLY A 104 -2.73 -15.35 1.30
C GLY A 104 -1.70 -14.45 0.63
N PHE A 105 -1.97 -13.99 -0.59
CA PHE A 105 -1.07 -13.07 -1.28
C PHE A 105 -1.27 -11.62 -0.82
N ALA A 106 -0.92 -11.35 0.44
CA ALA A 106 -0.95 -10.03 1.07
C ALA A 106 -2.32 -9.30 0.99
N MET A 107 -3.42 -10.06 0.94
CA MET A 107 -4.79 -9.55 1.03
C MET A 107 -5.46 -10.10 2.28
N VAL A 108 -6.22 -9.23 2.96
CA VAL A 108 -7.06 -9.60 4.09
C VAL A 108 -8.51 -9.30 3.74
N THR A 109 -9.40 -10.25 3.99
CA THR A 109 -10.84 -10.03 3.84
C THR A 109 -11.38 -9.43 5.12
N VAL A 110 -11.92 -8.21 5.04
CA VAL A 110 -12.61 -7.56 6.15
C VAL A 110 -14.11 -7.67 5.91
N THR A 111 -14.82 -8.32 6.83
CA THR A 111 -16.29 -8.37 6.80
C THR A 111 -16.83 -7.21 7.61
N PHE A 112 -17.50 -6.27 6.96
CA PHE A 112 -18.24 -5.23 7.67
C PHE A 112 -19.59 -5.82 8.10
N GLN A 113 -19.77 -6.07 9.40
CA GLN A 113 -21.10 -6.31 9.93
C GLN A 113 -21.92 -5.03 9.75
N SER A 114 -23.16 -5.16 9.29
CA SER A 114 -24.07 -4.02 9.16
C SER A 114 -24.15 -3.29 10.49
N VAL A 115 -23.80 -2.00 10.50
CA VAL A 115 -24.11 -1.11 11.61
C VAL A 115 -25.64 -1.09 11.71
N SER A 116 -26.21 -1.81 12.67
CA SER A 116 -27.61 -1.61 13.01
C SER A 116 -27.76 -0.14 13.45
N ARG A 117 -28.59 0.62 12.74
CA ARG A 117 -28.93 1.99 13.13
C ARG A 117 -29.65 1.93 14.48
N ALA A 118 -29.12 2.60 15.50
CA ALA A 118 -29.89 3.38 16.46
C ALA A 118 -28.95 4.03 17.50
N PHE A 119 -28.58 5.28 17.27
CA PHE A 119 -28.53 6.26 18.36
C PHE A 119 -29.12 7.54 17.81
N GLY A 120 -30.41 7.73 18.12
CA GLY A 120 -31.04 9.03 18.02
C GLY A 120 -30.48 9.93 19.09
N TRP A 121 -30.11 11.14 18.68
CA TRP A 121 -30.23 12.38 19.43
C TRP A 121 -30.64 13.45 18.40
#